data_AF-A0A928T556-F1
#
_entry.id   AF-A0A928T556-F1
#
_cell.length_a   1.000
_cell.length_b   1.000
_cell.length_c   1.000
_cell.angle_alpha   90.00
_cell.angle_beta   90.00
_cell.angle_gamma   90.00
#
_symmetry.space_group_name_H-M   'P 1'
#
loop_
_entity.id
_entity.type
_entity.pdbx_description
1 polymer ?
#
loop_
_entity_poly.entity_id
_entity_poly.type
_entity_poly.pdbx_seq_one_letter_code
_entity_poly.pdbx_strand_id
1 'polypeptide(L)' 'MSTLAEIEKAAAALPPEQKQELILFVAARLRAEGGELPPPRQFSKERMAAWFAEDEADMQQFRQSA' A
#
# COMPACT_ATOMS: atom_id res chain seq x y z
N MET A 1 -5.05 15.30 -25.48
CA MET A 1 -5.25 14.25 -24.48
C MET A 1 -4.04 13.35 -24.54
N SER A 2 -3.37 13.09 -23.42
CA SER A 2 -2.34 12.06 -23.40
C SER A 2 -2.98 10.68 -23.44
N THR A 3 -2.36 9.75 -24.15
CA THR A 3 -2.78 8.34 -24.16
C THR A 3 -2.35 7.64 -22.88
N LEU A 4 -2.99 6.52 -22.54
CA LEU A 4 -2.57 5.70 -21.39
C LEU A 4 -1.10 5.28 -21.51
N ALA A 5 -0.66 4.90 -22.70
CA ALA A 5 0.73 4.51 -22.97
C ALA A 5 1.73 5.65 -22.69
N GLU A 6 1.37 6.90 -22.99
CA GLU A 6 2.20 8.07 -22.67
C GLU A 6 2.28 8.31 -21.17
N ILE A 7 1.17 8.13 -20.45
CA ILE A 7 1.11 8.26 -18.98
C ILE A 7 1.95 7.17 -18.32
N GLU A 8 1.87 5.91 -18.78
CA GLU A 8 2.67 4.80 -18.28
C GLU A 8 4.17 5.04 -18.47
N LYS A 9 4.56 5.52 -19.65
CA LYS A 9 5.96 5.88 -19.94
C LYS A 9 6.45 7.01 -19.03
N ALA A 10 5.62 8.05 -18.82
CA ALA A 10 5.96 9.14 -17.91
C ALA A 10 6.08 8.65 -16.46
N ALA A 11 5.14 7.83 -15.99
CA ALA A 11 5.16 7.24 -14.65
C ALA A 11 6.38 6.34 -14.44
N ALA A 12 6.81 5.58 -15.46
CA ALA A 12 7.99 4.72 -15.38
C ALA A 12 9.29 5.52 -15.11
N ALA A 13 9.40 6.74 -15.65
CA ALA A 13 10.55 7.63 -15.49
C ALA A 13 10.60 8.36 -14.13
N LEU A 14 9.54 8.33 -13.33
CA LEU A 14 9.49 9.01 -12.04
C LEU A 14 10.40 8.33 -10.99
N PRO A 15 11.01 9.10 -10.07
CA PRO A 15 11.67 8.55 -8.90
C PRO A 15 10.65 7.86 -7.95
N PRO A 16 11.10 6.93 -7.08
CA PRO A 16 10.20 6.15 -6.22
C PRO A 16 9.24 6.99 -5.37
N GLU A 17 9.70 8.11 -4.84
CA GLU A 17 8.91 9.00 -3.98
C GLU A 17 7.75 9.63 -4.77
N GLN A 18 8.03 10.11 -5.99
CA GLN A 18 6.99 10.68 -6.87
C GLN A 18 6.01 9.62 -7.39
N LYS A 19 6.45 8.37 -7.58
CA LYS A 19 5.56 7.25 -7.91
C LYS A 19 4.57 6.98 -6.78
N GLN A 20 5.02 7.05 -5.52
CA GLN A 20 4.14 6.88 -4.37
C GLN A 20 3.10 8.00 -4.29
N GLU A 21 3.52 9.26 -4.46
CA GLU A 21 2.60 10.41 -4.50
C GLU A 21 1.57 10.28 -5.62
N LEU A 22 2.00 9.87 -6.82
CA LEU A 22 1.12 9.65 -7.96
C LEU A 22 0.05 8.58 -7.66
N ILE A 23 0.43 7.45 -7.07
CA ILE A 23 -0.51 6.38 -6.70
C ILE A 23 -1.56 6.91 -5.72
N LEU A 24 -1.15 7.67 -4.70
CA LEU A 24 -2.08 8.23 -3.71
C LEU A 24 -3.04 9.23 -4.35
N PHE A 25 -2.54 10.09 -5.24
CA PHE A 25 -3.36 11.05 -5.98
C PHE A 25 -4.43 10.35 -6.83
N VAL A 26 -4.03 9.36 -7.64
CA VAL A 26 -4.97 8.63 -8.51
C VAL A 26 -6.01 7.88 -7.68
N ALA A 27 -5.59 7.20 -6.60
CA ALA A 27 -6.52 6.49 -5.72
C ALA A 27 -7.54 7.44 -5.04
N ALA A 28 -7.11 8.63 -4.61
CA ALA A 28 -8.01 9.62 -4.04
C ALA A 28 -9.06 10.12 -5.05
N ARG A 29 -8.67 10.33 -6.30
CA ARG A 29 -9.58 10.73 -7.38
C ARG A 29 -10.59 9.64 -7.73
N LEU A 30 -10.12 8.39 -7.90
CA LEU A 30 -11.00 7.25 -8.15
C LEU A 30 -12.06 7.09 -7.05
N ARG A 31 -11.69 7.26 -5.78
CA ARG A 31 -12.66 7.27 -4.66
C ARG A 31 -13.71 8.36 -4.80
N ALA A 32 -13.29 9.59 -5.11
CA ALA A 32 -14.19 10.72 -5.23
C ALA A 32 -15.17 10.57 -6.41
N GLU A 33 -14.73 9.90 -7.47
CA GLU A 33 -15.53 9.63 -8.67
C GLU A 33 -16.41 8.38 -8.55
N GLY A 34 -16.38 7.67 -7.40
CA GLY A 34 -17.11 6.42 -7.21
C GLY A 34 -16.58 5.26 -8.04
N GLY A 35 -15.35 5.36 -8.53
CA GLY A 35 -14.69 4.32 -9.30
C GLY A 35 -14.33 3.11 -8.45
N GLU A 36 -14.27 1.94 -9.08
CA GLU A 36 -13.82 0.71 -8.42
C GLU A 36 -12.35 0.82 -8.02
N LEU A 37 -12.08 0.64 -6.74
CA LEU A 37 -10.72 0.46 -6.23
C LEU A 37 -10.30 -1.00 -6.33
N PRO A 38 -8.98 -1.29 -6.36
CA PRO A 38 -8.49 -2.64 -6.17
C PRO A 38 -9.10 -3.25 -4.89
N PRO A 39 -9.49 -4.53 -4.92
CA PRO A 39 -10.07 -5.17 -3.76
C PRO A 39 -9.09 -5.16 -2.59
N PRO A 40 -9.58 -5.17 -1.33
CA PRO A 40 -8.72 -5.28 -0.16
C PRO A 40 -7.75 -6.45 -0.30
N ARG A 41 -6.50 -6.24 0.11
CA ARG A 41 -5.50 -7.31 0.10
C ARG A 41 -5.96 -8.41 1.04
N GLN A 42 -6.06 -9.63 0.53
CA GLN A 42 -6.38 -10.80 1.34
C GLN A 42 -5.09 -11.42 1.88
N PHE A 43 -5.12 -11.85 3.13
CA PHE A 43 -4.02 -12.56 3.77
C PHE A 43 -4.51 -13.91 4.26
N SER A 44 -3.63 -14.92 4.20
CA SER A 44 -3.95 -16.25 4.74
C SER A 44 -4.00 -16.20 6.26
N LYS A 45 -4.69 -17.17 6.88
CA LYS A 45 -4.78 -17.27 8.34
C LYS A 45 -3.42 -17.46 8.97
N GLU A 46 -2.57 -18.25 8.32
CA GLU A 46 -1.20 -18.54 8.75
C GLU A 46 -0.35 -17.27 8.76
N ARG A 47 -0.49 -16.41 7.73
CA ARG A 47 0.21 -15.13 7.67
C ARG A 47 -0.25 -14.17 8.75
N MET A 48 -1.55 -14.11 9.03
CA MET A 48 -2.06 -13.28 10.14
C MET A 48 -1.58 -13.79 11.49
N ALA A 49 -1.54 -15.10 11.70
CA ALA A 49 -1.04 -15.70 12.93
C ALA A 49 0.45 -15.41 13.17
N ALA A 50 1.27 -15.40 12.11
CA ALA A 50 2.68 -15.05 12.21
C ALA A 50 2.88 -13.60 12.70
N TRP A 51 2.11 -12.65 12.17
CA TRP A 51 2.17 -11.26 12.64
C TRP A 51 1.73 -11.11 14.08
N PHE A 52 0.68 -11.80 14.53
CA PHE A 52 0.27 -11.77 15.93
C PHE A 52 1.35 -12.33 16.86
N ALA A 53 2.08 -13.36 16.43
CA ALA A 53 3.18 -13.93 17.22
C ALA A 53 4.39 -12.98 17.30
N GLU A 54 4.69 -12.27 16.21
CA GLU A 54 5.72 -11.22 16.16
C GLU A 54 5.37 -10.07 17.11
N ASP A 55 4.17 -9.51 17.00
CA ASP A 55 3.68 -8.43 17.86
C ASP A 55 3.69 -8.83 19.36
N GLU A 56 3.26 -10.05 19.69
CA GLU A 56 3.28 -10.53 21.08
C GLU A 56 4.73 -10.66 21.59
N ALA A 57 5.66 -11.16 20.79
CA ALA A 57 7.07 -11.25 21.16
C ALA A 57 7.68 -9.86 21.43
N ASP A 58 7.41 -8.90 20.55
CA ASP A 58 7.86 -7.50 20.70
C ASP A 58 7.30 -6.88 21.99
N MET A 59 6.02 -7.12 22.29
CA MET A 59 5.38 -6.64 23.52
C MET A 59 5.98 -7.26 24.78
N GLN A 60 6.34 -8.55 24.75
CA GLN A 60 7.01 -9.21 25.86
C GLN A 60 8.40 -8.63 26.08
N GLN A 61 9.16 -8.41 25.01
CA GLN A 61 10.48 -7.79 25.09
C GLN A 61 10.39 -6.36 25.66
N PHE A 62 9.45 -5.55 25.19
CA PHE A 62 9.21 -4.20 25.70
C PHE A 62 8.92 -4.21 27.21
N ARG A 63 8.06 -5.12 27.69
CA ARG A 63 7.75 -5.26 29.13
C ARG A 63 8.94 -5.69 29.97
N GLN A 64 9.86 -6.49 29.43
CA GLN A 64 11.06 -6.96 30.13
C GLN A 64 12.18 -5.90 30.17
N SER A 65 12.11 -4.90 29.29
CA SER A 65 13.08 -3.82 29.19
C SER A 65 12.58 -2.48 29.75
N ALA A 66 11.38 -2.47 30.34
CA ALA A 66 10.78 -1.38 31.12
C ALA A 66 10.97 -1.62 32.63
#